data_AF-A0A2I0NME8-F1
#
_entry.id   AF-A0A2I0NME8-F1
#
_cell.length_a   1.000
_cell.length_b   1.000
_cell.length_c   1.000
_cell.angle_alpha   90.00
_cell.angle_beta   90.00
_cell.angle_gamma   90.00
#
_symmetry.space_group_name_H-M   'P 1'
#
loop_
_entity.id
_entity.type
_entity.pdbx_description
1 polymer ?
#
loop_
_entity_poly.entity_id
_entity_poly.type
_entity_poly.pdbx_seq_one_letter_code
_entity_poly.pdbx_strand_id
1 'polypeptide(L)'
;KGHGFSQSDRTTGFACYSFEPRSDIPIKVIVLDNTQRDDDPGEGSSGFGSIDQERYDWLVQELENGQAEGKLMIIAAHIPIVIKEDEAGLSSLMKWSQYAAVSDVDLIAKLQTYPNLMVWISGHRHQNTVIPIKSPDVDRPELGFWQVETASLREFPQQFRIFEFAYNSDNTVSIFTANVDPAVRDGSPAAQSRSYAIAAQQIFQSPVEMKPGGAYNAELVLQLTPEMQEILQKTGRDL
;
A
#
# COMPACT_ATOMS: atom_id res chain seq x y z
N LYS A 1 5.98 24.58 -5.42
CA LYS A 1 4.62 24.06 -5.72
C LYS A 1 4.35 22.94 -4.72
N GLY A 2 3.20 22.96 -4.05
CA GLY A 2 2.90 22.13 -2.87
C GLY A 2 2.71 20.65 -3.19
N HIS A 3 2.60 19.84 -2.13
CA HIS A 3 2.38 18.39 -2.06
C HIS A 3 0.99 17.94 -2.57
N GLY A 4 0.49 18.50 -3.68
CA GLY A 4 -0.78 18.08 -4.30
C GLY A 4 -2.06 18.64 -3.69
N PHE A 5 -2.05 19.16 -2.46
CA PHE A 5 -3.26 19.70 -1.82
C PHE A 5 -3.58 21.14 -2.23
N SER A 6 -4.85 21.35 -2.58
CA SER A 6 -5.47 22.63 -2.86
C SER A 6 -5.91 23.34 -1.57
N GLN A 7 -6.31 24.62 -1.68
CA GLN A 7 -6.88 25.34 -0.54
C GLN A 7 -8.25 24.76 -0.13
N SER A 8 -9.03 24.21 -1.07
CA SER A 8 -10.31 23.56 -0.77
C SER A 8 -10.13 22.25 -0.01
N ASP A 9 -9.09 21.47 -0.32
CA ASP A 9 -8.77 20.20 0.36
C ASP A 9 -8.54 20.42 1.86
N ARG A 10 -7.91 21.56 2.21
CA ARG A 10 -7.71 21.97 3.60
C ARG A 10 -9.02 22.32 4.31
N THR A 11 -10.03 22.76 3.58
CA THR A 11 -11.34 23.11 4.14
C THR A 11 -12.23 21.90 4.30
N THR A 12 -12.20 20.97 3.35
CA THR A 12 -13.02 19.74 3.39
C THR A 12 -12.37 18.61 4.17
N GLY A 13 -11.06 18.68 4.43
CA GLY A 13 -10.29 17.60 5.00
C GLY A 13 -10.06 16.45 4.01
N PHE A 14 -10.21 16.70 2.72
CA PHE A 14 -10.02 15.69 1.68
C PHE A 14 -8.54 15.57 1.32
N ALA A 15 -7.88 14.50 1.79
CA ALA A 15 -6.44 14.32 1.64
C ALA A 15 -6.06 13.24 0.61
N CYS A 16 -6.96 12.89 -0.31
CA CYS A 16 -6.66 12.00 -1.42
C CYS A 16 -6.17 12.78 -2.65
N TYR A 17 -5.22 12.20 -3.38
CA TYR A 17 -4.73 12.76 -4.64
C TYR A 17 -4.11 11.66 -5.51
N SER A 18 -3.89 11.93 -6.78
CA SER A 18 -3.15 11.03 -7.66
C SER A 18 -2.12 11.78 -8.49
N PHE A 19 -1.14 11.03 -9.01
CA PHE A 19 -0.12 11.57 -9.90
C PHE A 19 0.46 10.46 -10.79
N GLU A 20 1.10 10.89 -11.87
CA GLU A 20 1.88 10.04 -12.76
C GLU A 20 3.35 10.35 -12.51
N PRO A 21 4.17 9.40 -12.03
CA PRO A 21 5.58 9.64 -11.73
C PRO A 21 6.36 10.13 -12.95
N ARG A 22 5.97 9.63 -14.12
CA ARG A 22 6.56 9.91 -15.43
C ARG A 22 5.46 9.88 -16.49
N SER A 23 5.46 10.84 -17.41
CA SER A 23 4.42 10.94 -18.44
C SER A 23 4.60 9.96 -19.61
N ASP A 24 5.79 9.36 -19.75
CA ASP A 24 6.12 8.40 -20.81
C ASP A 24 5.90 6.94 -20.39
N ILE A 25 5.61 6.71 -19.12
CA ILE A 25 5.35 5.40 -18.55
C ILE A 25 3.89 5.39 -18.04
N PRO A 26 3.04 4.43 -18.45
CA PRO A 26 1.62 4.43 -18.12
C PRO A 26 1.39 3.91 -16.69
N ILE A 27 1.93 4.61 -15.68
CA ILE A 27 1.77 4.31 -14.26
C ILE A 27 1.06 5.46 -13.57
N LYS A 28 0.00 5.13 -12.83
CA LYS A 28 -0.74 6.05 -11.96
C LYS A 28 -0.58 5.63 -10.50
N VAL A 29 -0.21 6.59 -9.66
CA VAL A 29 -0.19 6.42 -8.20
C VAL A 29 -1.41 7.13 -7.61
N ILE A 30 -2.24 6.38 -6.91
CA ILE A 30 -3.43 6.84 -6.19
C ILE A 30 -3.09 6.87 -4.71
N VAL A 31 -3.01 8.07 -4.14
CA VAL A 31 -2.76 8.26 -2.70
C VAL A 31 -4.11 8.45 -2.03
N LEU A 32 -4.50 7.43 -1.25
CA LEU A 32 -5.78 7.34 -0.58
C LEU A 32 -5.62 7.63 0.90
N ASP A 33 -6.34 8.64 1.39
CA ASP A 33 -6.53 8.83 2.82
C ASP A 33 -7.63 7.86 3.30
N ASN A 34 -7.21 6.77 3.93
CA ASN A 34 -8.09 5.78 4.52
C ASN A 34 -8.07 5.79 6.06
N THR A 35 -7.84 6.97 6.63
CA THR A 35 -8.02 7.21 8.05
C THR A 35 -9.44 7.67 8.32
N GLN A 36 -10.00 7.22 9.46
CA GLN A 36 -11.33 7.63 9.89
C GLN A 36 -11.39 9.15 10.06
N ARG A 37 -12.49 9.77 9.61
CA ARG A 37 -12.69 11.21 9.81
C ARG A 37 -12.97 11.52 11.27
N ASP A 38 -12.58 12.72 11.68
CA ASP A 38 -12.84 13.22 13.04
C ASP A 38 -14.33 13.30 13.39
N ASP A 39 -15.21 13.42 12.38
CA ASP A 39 -16.67 13.50 12.52
C ASP A 39 -17.40 12.16 12.33
N ASP A 40 -16.70 11.07 12.02
CA ASP A 40 -17.29 9.74 11.92
C ASP A 40 -17.59 9.16 13.32
N PRO A 41 -18.63 8.31 13.46
CA PRO A 41 -18.89 7.59 14.70
C PRO A 41 -17.68 6.73 15.08
N GLY A 42 -17.10 7.00 16.24
CA GLY A 42 -15.96 6.22 16.75
C GLY A 42 -16.37 4.83 17.23
N GLU A 43 -15.49 3.85 17.06
CA GLU A 43 -15.69 2.48 17.57
C GLU A 43 -15.09 2.26 18.97
N GLY A 44 -14.85 3.34 19.73
CA GLY A 44 -14.22 3.28 21.06
C GLY A 44 -12.74 2.88 21.06
N SER A 45 -12.16 2.61 19.88
CA SER A 45 -10.73 2.44 19.62
C SER A 45 -10.30 3.33 18.46
N SER A 46 -9.05 3.78 18.48
CA SER A 46 -8.44 4.57 17.41
C SER A 46 -7.55 3.68 16.52
N GLY A 47 -7.58 3.90 15.20
CA GLY A 47 -6.67 3.21 14.26
C GLY A 47 -7.35 2.15 13.39
N PHE A 48 -8.61 2.33 13.02
CA PHE A 48 -9.24 1.48 12.00
C PHE A 48 -9.11 2.11 10.62
N GLY A 49 -8.99 1.25 9.61
CA GLY A 49 -9.10 1.64 8.21
C GLY A 49 -10.52 2.08 7.94
N SER A 50 -10.71 3.26 7.37
CA SER A 50 -12.04 3.76 7.02
C SER A 50 -11.96 4.68 5.83
N ILE A 51 -12.98 4.63 4.98
CA ILE A 51 -13.21 5.62 3.93
C ILE A 51 -14.68 6.03 3.98
N ASP A 52 -14.92 7.33 3.85
CA ASP A 52 -16.27 7.85 3.67
C ASP A 52 -16.74 7.64 2.21
N GLN A 53 -18.00 7.97 1.94
CA GLN A 53 -18.57 7.79 0.60
C GLN A 53 -17.84 8.65 -0.45
N GLU A 54 -17.46 9.88 -0.09
CA GLU A 54 -16.76 10.80 -1.00
C GLU A 54 -15.41 10.22 -1.46
N ARG A 55 -14.61 9.69 -0.53
CA ARG A 55 -13.32 9.04 -0.82
C ARG A 55 -13.50 7.73 -1.57
N TYR A 56 -14.54 6.95 -1.26
CA TYR A 56 -14.83 5.72 -1.99
C TYR A 56 -15.22 5.99 -3.44
N ASP A 57 -16.14 6.93 -3.69
CA ASP A 57 -16.55 7.32 -5.03
C ASP A 57 -15.36 7.89 -5.83
N TRP A 58 -14.54 8.71 -5.18
CA TRP A 58 -13.30 9.23 -5.78
C TRP A 58 -12.32 8.12 -6.14
N LEU A 59 -12.08 7.15 -5.25
CA LEU A 59 -11.21 6.01 -5.51
C LEU A 59 -11.70 5.20 -6.72
N VAL A 60 -13.00 4.91 -6.77
CA VAL A 60 -13.62 4.19 -7.88
C VAL A 60 -13.44 4.96 -9.20
N GLN A 61 -13.65 6.27 -9.20
CA GLN A 61 -13.45 7.10 -10.37
C GLN A 61 -11.98 7.09 -10.84
N GLU A 62 -11.02 7.15 -9.90
CA GLU A 62 -9.60 7.13 -10.22
C GLU A 62 -9.15 5.79 -10.84
N LEU A 63 -9.71 4.68 -10.35
CA LEU A 63 -9.52 3.34 -10.88
C LEU A 63 -10.14 3.18 -12.27
N GLU A 64 -11.35 3.68 -12.47
CA GLU A 64 -12.04 3.68 -13.77
C GLU A 64 -11.26 4.48 -14.81
N ASN A 65 -10.80 5.68 -14.44
CA ASN A 65 -9.97 6.52 -15.31
C ASN A 65 -8.64 5.82 -15.66
N GLY A 66 -7.95 5.28 -14.66
CA GLY A 66 -6.68 4.57 -14.88
C GLY A 66 -6.85 3.35 -15.80
N GLN A 67 -7.91 2.57 -15.62
CA GLN A 67 -8.23 1.44 -16.49
C GLN A 67 -8.55 1.89 -17.92
N ALA A 68 -9.40 2.90 -18.09
CA ALA A 68 -9.81 3.41 -19.40
C ALA A 68 -8.65 4.05 -20.17
N GLU A 69 -7.72 4.69 -19.46
CA GLU A 69 -6.53 5.32 -20.02
C GLU A 69 -5.37 4.33 -20.22
N GLY A 70 -5.54 3.06 -19.86
CA GLY A 70 -4.52 2.04 -20.03
C GLY A 70 -3.30 2.27 -19.13
N LYS A 71 -3.54 2.63 -17.86
CA LYS A 71 -2.50 2.85 -16.86
C LYS A 71 -2.46 1.69 -15.87
N LEU A 72 -1.26 1.21 -15.56
CA LEU A 72 -1.01 0.39 -14.38
C LEU A 72 -1.17 1.25 -13.12
N MET A 73 -1.78 0.68 -12.08
CA MET A 73 -2.18 1.45 -10.91
C MET A 73 -1.53 0.93 -9.64
N ILE A 74 -1.08 1.88 -8.81
CA ILE A 74 -0.56 1.67 -7.47
C ILE A 74 -1.44 2.46 -6.52
N ILE A 75 -1.95 1.82 -5.47
CA ILE A 75 -2.60 2.52 -4.36
C ILE A 75 -1.61 2.63 -3.21
N ALA A 76 -1.42 3.83 -2.68
CA ALA A 76 -0.71 4.09 -1.44
C ALA A 76 -1.72 4.59 -0.39
N ALA A 77 -1.85 3.88 0.71
CA ALA A 77 -2.76 4.22 1.80
C ALA A 77 -2.07 4.01 3.16
N HIS A 78 -2.62 4.57 4.23
CA HIS A 78 -1.99 4.37 5.55
C HIS A 78 -2.23 2.95 6.07
N ILE A 79 -3.49 2.50 6.01
CA ILE A 79 -3.96 1.27 6.67
C ILE A 79 -4.11 0.14 5.64
N PRO A 80 -3.61 -1.10 5.90
CA PRO A 80 -3.87 -2.25 5.04
C PRO A 80 -5.36 -2.63 5.06
N ILE A 81 -5.85 -3.25 3.98
CA ILE A 81 -7.22 -3.78 3.95
C ILE A 81 -7.26 -5.13 4.67
N VAL A 82 -6.39 -6.07 4.25
CA VAL A 82 -6.28 -7.38 4.89
C VAL A 82 -5.27 -7.31 6.01
N ILE A 83 -5.69 -7.67 7.21
CA ILE A 83 -4.82 -7.71 8.38
C ILE A 83 -4.49 -9.16 8.69
N LYS A 84 -3.22 -9.52 8.54
CA LYS A 84 -2.75 -10.84 8.95
C LYS A 84 -2.74 -10.91 10.47
N GLU A 85 -3.40 -11.90 11.05
CA GLU A 85 -3.35 -12.10 12.50
C GLU A 85 -1.89 -12.37 12.93
N ASP A 86 -1.47 -11.70 14.01
CA ASP A 86 -0.19 -11.97 14.66
C ASP A 86 -0.40 -12.80 15.94
N GLU A 87 0.60 -13.57 16.33
CA GLU A 87 0.55 -14.47 17.50
C GLU A 87 0.31 -13.72 18.83
N ALA A 88 0.49 -12.41 18.87
CA ALA A 88 0.42 -11.59 20.07
C ALA A 88 -0.88 -10.75 20.17
N GLY A 89 -1.77 -10.86 19.19
CA GLY A 89 -3.09 -10.24 19.18
C GLY A 89 -3.12 -8.73 18.97
N LEU A 90 -2.00 -8.03 18.74
CA LEU A 90 -2.05 -6.57 18.49
C LEU A 90 -2.70 -6.24 17.15
N SER A 91 -2.53 -7.11 16.16
CA SER A 91 -3.25 -7.01 14.89
C SER A 91 -4.77 -7.11 15.06
N SER A 92 -5.29 -7.73 16.14
CA SER A 92 -6.74 -7.76 16.40
C SER A 92 -7.31 -6.42 16.86
N LEU A 93 -6.45 -5.49 17.29
CA LEU A 93 -6.80 -4.11 17.63
C LEU A 93 -6.81 -3.19 16.40
N MET A 94 -6.53 -3.73 15.22
CA MET A 94 -6.48 -3.02 13.95
C MET A 94 -7.46 -3.75 13.03
N LYS A 95 -8.43 -3.04 12.47
CA LYS A 95 -9.42 -3.61 11.55
C LYS A 95 -9.92 -2.56 10.59
N TRP A 96 -10.66 -3.00 9.58
CA TRP A 96 -11.49 -2.11 8.79
C TRP A 96 -12.73 -1.72 9.60
N SER A 97 -13.10 -0.44 9.57
CA SER A 97 -14.22 0.07 10.34
C SER A 97 -15.53 -0.46 9.80
N GLN A 98 -16.46 -0.77 10.70
CA GLN A 98 -17.84 -1.13 10.33
C GLN A 98 -18.64 0.08 9.82
N TYR A 99 -18.14 1.31 10.05
CA TYR A 99 -18.76 2.56 9.60
C TYR A 99 -18.16 3.09 8.30
N ALA A 100 -17.13 2.44 7.77
CA ALA A 100 -16.64 2.76 6.43
C ALA A 100 -17.78 2.61 5.41
N ALA A 101 -17.77 3.46 4.38
CA ALA A 101 -18.78 3.44 3.31
C ALA A 101 -18.81 2.13 2.53
N VAL A 102 -17.72 1.35 2.59
CA VAL A 102 -17.58 0.02 1.99
C VAL A 102 -16.86 -0.89 2.97
N SER A 103 -17.30 -2.16 3.06
CA SER A 103 -16.60 -3.17 3.85
C SER A 103 -15.23 -3.50 3.23
N ASP A 104 -14.32 -4.08 4.00
CA ASP A 104 -13.04 -4.60 3.50
C ASP A 104 -13.25 -5.66 2.40
N VAL A 105 -14.22 -6.55 2.58
CA VAL A 105 -14.58 -7.59 1.61
C VAL A 105 -15.10 -6.97 0.31
N ASP A 106 -16.03 -6.03 0.38
CA ASP A 106 -16.61 -5.39 -0.80
C ASP A 106 -15.59 -4.48 -1.49
N LEU A 107 -14.69 -3.84 -0.73
CA LEU A 107 -13.59 -3.06 -1.28
C LEU A 107 -12.64 -3.95 -2.07
N ILE A 108 -12.21 -5.09 -1.52
CA ILE A 108 -11.38 -6.07 -2.24
C ILE A 108 -12.09 -6.54 -3.50
N ALA A 109 -13.38 -6.90 -3.40
CA ALA A 109 -14.16 -7.35 -4.55
C ALA A 109 -14.22 -6.27 -5.66
N LYS A 110 -14.38 -4.99 -5.28
CA LYS A 110 -14.35 -3.87 -6.22
C LYS A 110 -12.96 -3.69 -6.84
N LEU A 111 -11.90 -3.73 -6.05
CA LEU A 111 -10.51 -3.62 -6.53
C LEU A 111 -10.17 -4.75 -7.52
N GLN A 112 -10.66 -5.97 -7.26
CA GLN A 112 -10.54 -7.13 -8.15
C GLN A 112 -11.36 -7.02 -9.45
N THR A 113 -12.03 -5.90 -9.72
CA THR A 113 -12.59 -5.62 -11.05
C THR A 113 -11.63 -4.87 -11.97
N TYR A 114 -10.50 -4.39 -11.45
CA TYR A 114 -9.53 -3.56 -12.17
C TYR A 114 -8.24 -4.35 -12.45
N PRO A 115 -8.11 -5.00 -13.61
CA PRO A 115 -6.94 -5.83 -13.92
C PRO A 115 -5.61 -5.07 -14.01
N ASN A 116 -5.65 -3.74 -14.07
CA ASN A 116 -4.44 -2.92 -14.08
C ASN A 116 -3.94 -2.56 -12.67
N LEU A 117 -4.64 -2.93 -11.60
CA LEU A 117 -4.21 -2.68 -10.22
C LEU A 117 -3.09 -3.65 -9.84
N MET A 118 -1.91 -3.14 -9.56
CA MET A 118 -0.74 -3.98 -9.25
C MET A 118 -0.56 -4.20 -7.74
N VAL A 119 -0.64 -3.12 -6.96
CA VAL A 119 -0.25 -3.15 -5.55
C VAL A 119 -0.97 -2.10 -4.71
N TRP A 120 -1.34 -2.51 -3.50
CA TRP A 120 -1.72 -1.65 -2.38
C TRP A 120 -0.55 -1.57 -1.40
N ILE A 121 0.04 -0.39 -1.24
CA ILE A 121 1.15 -0.13 -0.33
C ILE A 121 0.58 0.49 0.94
N SER A 122 0.95 -0.06 2.10
CA SER A 122 0.48 0.42 3.40
C SER A 122 1.54 0.40 4.48
N GLY A 123 1.21 1.01 5.62
CA GLY A 123 1.99 0.96 6.85
C GLY A 123 1.09 0.54 8.01
N HIS A 124 0.98 1.40 9.01
CA HIS A 124 0.06 1.31 10.15
C HIS A 124 0.34 0.17 11.14
N ARG A 125 0.46 -1.08 10.68
CA ARG A 125 0.79 -2.25 11.53
C ARG A 125 2.25 -2.34 11.93
N HIS A 126 3.09 -1.54 11.27
CA HIS A 126 4.54 -1.49 11.50
C HIS A 126 5.26 -2.82 11.16
N GLN A 127 4.70 -3.61 10.24
CA GLN A 127 5.25 -4.88 9.78
C GLN A 127 5.69 -4.79 8.31
N ASN A 128 6.59 -5.68 7.91
CA ASN A 128 7.07 -5.80 6.53
C ASN A 128 6.28 -6.85 5.72
N THR A 129 5.02 -7.07 6.04
CA THR A 129 4.18 -8.17 5.53
C THR A 129 3.83 -7.99 4.05
N VAL A 130 3.82 -9.08 3.29
CA VAL A 130 3.27 -9.13 1.92
C VAL A 130 2.17 -10.16 1.88
N ILE A 131 1.02 -9.78 1.32
CA ILE A 131 -0.16 -10.63 1.19
C ILE A 131 -0.58 -10.66 -0.28
N PRO A 132 -0.68 -11.84 -0.92
CA PRO A 132 -1.32 -11.95 -2.23
C PRO A 132 -2.84 -11.85 -2.08
N ILE A 133 -3.44 -10.87 -2.74
CA ILE A 133 -4.89 -10.81 -2.93
C ILE A 133 -5.19 -11.56 -4.23
N LYS A 134 -5.50 -12.85 -4.10
CA LYS A 134 -5.71 -13.75 -5.24
C LYS A 134 -6.93 -13.35 -6.04
N SER A 135 -6.85 -13.47 -7.37
CA SER A 135 -8.03 -13.32 -8.22
C SER A 135 -9.18 -14.22 -7.75
N PRO A 136 -10.44 -13.74 -7.78
CA PRO A 136 -11.60 -14.58 -7.53
C PRO A 136 -11.88 -15.55 -8.69
N ASP A 137 -11.27 -15.34 -9.85
CA ASP A 137 -11.40 -16.16 -11.05
C ASP A 137 -10.02 -16.71 -11.47
N VAL A 138 -9.88 -18.05 -11.41
CA VAL A 138 -8.63 -18.75 -11.70
C VAL A 138 -8.18 -18.60 -13.16
N ASP A 139 -9.11 -18.34 -14.08
CA ASP A 139 -8.83 -18.14 -15.50
C ASP A 139 -8.48 -16.67 -15.80
N ARG A 140 -8.60 -15.80 -14.81
CA ARG A 140 -8.30 -14.36 -14.86
C ARG A 140 -7.32 -13.95 -13.76
N PRO A 141 -6.07 -14.42 -13.80
CA PRO A 141 -5.07 -14.13 -12.76
C PRO A 141 -4.74 -12.64 -12.63
N GLU A 142 -4.97 -11.84 -13.68
CA GLU A 142 -4.73 -10.40 -13.70
C GLU A 142 -5.66 -9.59 -12.76
N LEU A 143 -6.74 -10.19 -12.26
CA LEU A 143 -7.59 -9.55 -11.25
C LEU A 143 -7.03 -9.66 -9.83
N GLY A 144 -5.95 -10.42 -9.64
CA GLY A 144 -5.22 -10.46 -8.38
C GLY A 144 -4.25 -9.28 -8.27
N PHE A 145 -3.98 -8.84 -7.04
CA PHE A 145 -3.00 -7.80 -6.75
C PHE A 145 -2.26 -8.09 -5.45
N TRP A 146 -1.22 -7.31 -5.17
CA TRP A 146 -0.42 -7.47 -3.95
C TRP A 146 -0.79 -6.42 -2.91
N GLN A 147 -0.91 -6.82 -1.64
CA GLN A 147 -0.87 -5.88 -0.53
C GLN A 147 0.50 -5.95 0.13
N VAL A 148 1.19 -4.81 0.24
CA VAL A 148 2.55 -4.73 0.75
C VAL A 148 2.60 -3.71 1.89
N GLU A 149 2.85 -4.19 3.09
CA GLU A 149 3.03 -3.38 4.29
C GLU A 149 4.50 -2.99 4.46
N THR A 150 4.75 -1.84 5.09
CA THR A 150 6.10 -1.36 5.41
C THR A 150 6.26 -1.16 6.91
N ALA A 151 7.44 -1.54 7.42
CA ALA A 151 7.77 -1.33 8.82
C ALA A 151 7.80 0.17 9.18
N SER A 152 7.49 0.45 10.44
CA SER A 152 7.61 1.80 10.98
C SER A 152 9.07 2.19 11.18
N LEU A 153 9.33 3.50 11.08
CA LEU A 153 10.61 4.08 11.47
C LEU A 153 10.69 4.37 12.98
N ARG A 154 9.67 4.02 13.78
CA ARG A 154 9.66 4.17 15.24
C ARG A 154 10.16 2.93 15.96
N GLU A 155 9.70 1.75 15.56
CA GLU A 155 10.02 0.46 16.18
C GLU A 155 10.98 -0.38 15.33
N PHE A 156 11.64 -1.35 15.97
CA PHE A 156 12.43 -2.34 15.26
C PHE A 156 11.57 -3.03 14.19
N PRO A 157 12.05 -3.20 12.94
CA PRO A 157 13.45 -3.07 12.51
C PRO A 157 13.90 -1.68 12.03
N GLN A 158 13.01 -0.68 11.94
CA GLN A 158 13.27 0.64 11.35
C GLN A 158 13.94 0.57 9.97
N GLN A 159 13.13 0.20 8.97
CA GLN A 159 13.58 0.01 7.59
C GLN A 159 12.71 0.79 6.61
N PHE A 160 13.30 1.13 5.46
CA PHE A 160 12.56 1.53 4.28
C PHE A 160 12.35 0.32 3.37
N ARG A 161 11.33 0.38 2.51
CA ARG A 161 11.12 -0.59 1.44
C ARG A 161 11.23 0.10 0.09
N ILE A 162 12.11 -0.42 -0.76
CA ILE A 162 12.22 -0.03 -2.16
C ILE A 162 11.26 -0.90 -2.97
N PHE A 163 10.62 -0.31 -3.96
CA PHE A 163 9.76 -0.97 -4.94
C PHE A 163 10.33 -0.70 -6.34
N GLU A 164 10.83 -1.73 -6.98
CA GLU A 164 11.32 -1.66 -8.37
C GLU A 164 10.36 -2.45 -9.26
N PHE A 165 9.86 -1.81 -10.32
CA PHE A 165 8.90 -2.39 -11.24
C PHE A 165 9.63 -2.74 -12.53
N ALA A 166 9.49 -3.98 -13.01
CA ALA A 166 10.11 -4.43 -14.24
C ALA A 166 9.08 -5.10 -15.14
N TYR A 167 9.07 -4.75 -16.44
CA TYR A 167 8.30 -5.46 -17.45
C TYR A 167 9.13 -6.60 -18.04
N ASN A 168 8.63 -7.82 -17.89
CA ASN A 168 9.38 -9.02 -18.23
C ASN A 168 9.14 -9.42 -19.70
N SER A 169 10.08 -10.19 -20.26
CA SER A 169 9.98 -10.70 -21.64
C SER A 169 8.85 -11.71 -21.86
N ASP A 170 8.29 -12.26 -20.79
CA ASP A 170 7.13 -13.16 -20.80
C ASP A 170 5.79 -12.42 -20.62
N ASN A 171 5.81 -11.09 -20.77
CA ASN A 171 4.65 -10.19 -20.66
C ASN A 171 4.04 -10.08 -19.26
N THR A 172 4.77 -10.47 -18.21
CA THR A 172 4.42 -10.21 -16.82
C THR A 172 5.07 -8.92 -16.31
N VAL A 173 4.65 -8.46 -15.14
CA VAL A 173 5.35 -7.42 -14.37
C VAL A 173 5.86 -8.03 -13.06
N SER A 174 7.13 -7.77 -12.75
CA SER A 174 7.72 -8.05 -11.44
C SER A 174 7.79 -6.77 -10.62
N ILE A 175 7.36 -6.84 -9.35
CA ILE A 175 7.62 -5.82 -8.33
C ILE A 175 8.67 -6.41 -7.38
N PHE A 176 9.91 -5.95 -7.50
CA PHE A 176 10.96 -6.30 -6.54
C PHE A 176 10.81 -5.39 -5.32
N THR A 177 10.59 -6.02 -4.17
CA THR A 177 10.50 -5.35 -2.88
C THR A 177 11.76 -5.65 -2.08
N ALA A 178 12.50 -4.60 -1.71
CA ALA A 178 13.74 -4.73 -0.95
C ALA A 178 13.69 -3.88 0.32
N ASN A 179 13.87 -4.50 1.47
CA ASN A 179 14.01 -3.77 2.72
C ASN A 179 15.44 -3.29 2.90
N VAL A 180 15.60 -2.00 3.22
CA VAL A 180 16.88 -1.36 3.39
C VAL A 180 16.95 -0.62 4.73
N ASP A 181 18.09 -0.75 5.39
CA ASP A 181 18.34 -0.04 6.63
C ASP A 181 18.71 1.42 6.33
N PRO A 182 18.22 2.40 7.12
CA PRO A 182 18.65 3.78 7.01
C PRO A 182 20.14 3.91 7.38
N ALA A 183 20.92 4.51 6.48
CA ALA A 183 22.26 5.00 6.80
C ALA A 183 22.13 6.30 7.61
N VAL A 184 22.47 6.24 8.89
CA VAL A 184 22.37 7.39 9.81
C VAL A 184 23.75 7.83 10.29
N ARG A 185 23.91 9.13 10.52
CA ARG A 185 25.15 9.68 11.07
C ARG A 185 25.27 9.34 12.56
N ASP A 186 26.43 8.86 13.00
CA ASP A 186 26.71 8.62 14.42
C ASP A 186 26.45 9.87 15.27
N GLY A 187 25.90 9.66 16.47
CA GLY A 187 25.52 10.73 17.40
C GLY A 187 24.32 11.59 16.96
N SER A 188 23.69 11.31 15.81
CA SER A 188 22.46 12.00 15.41
C SER A 188 21.23 11.51 16.20
N PRO A 189 20.14 12.30 16.25
CA PRO A 189 18.86 11.83 16.80
C PRO A 189 18.36 10.53 16.14
N ALA A 190 18.64 10.33 14.85
CA ALA A 190 18.28 9.11 14.15
C ALA A 190 19.09 7.90 14.65
N ALA A 191 20.41 8.04 14.86
CA ALA A 191 21.23 6.98 15.45
C ALA A 191 20.80 6.62 16.88
N GLN A 192 20.43 7.62 17.68
CA GLN A 192 19.87 7.41 19.02
C GLN A 192 18.52 6.69 18.97
N SER A 193 17.63 7.10 18.06
CA SER A 193 16.36 6.43 17.81
C SER A 193 16.54 4.94 17.46
N ARG A 194 17.56 4.58 16.68
CA ARG A 194 17.90 3.17 16.38
C ARG A 194 18.25 2.36 17.61
N SER A 195 19.03 2.94 18.52
CA SER A 195 19.36 2.27 19.79
C SER A 195 18.11 2.07 20.66
N TYR A 196 17.20 3.04 20.66
CA TYR A 196 15.94 2.96 21.41
C TYR A 196 14.96 1.96 20.82
N ALA A 197 14.87 1.83 19.50
CA ALA A 197 14.03 0.83 18.86
C ALA A 197 14.44 -0.60 19.24
N ILE A 198 15.75 -0.88 19.28
CA ILE A 198 16.28 -2.18 19.72
C ILE A 198 15.99 -2.40 21.22
N ALA A 199 16.27 -1.39 22.06
CA ALA A 199 16.01 -1.50 23.50
C ALA A 199 14.52 -1.71 23.80
N ALA A 200 13.63 -0.96 23.15
CA ALA A 200 12.19 -1.13 23.26
C ALA A 200 11.77 -2.54 22.84
N GLN A 201 12.30 -3.05 21.74
CA GLN A 201 12.02 -4.42 21.30
C GLN A 201 12.50 -5.48 22.31
N GLN A 202 13.65 -5.28 22.96
CA GLN A 202 14.16 -6.21 23.97
C GLN A 202 13.34 -6.16 25.27
N ILE A 203 12.86 -4.98 25.66
CA ILE A 203 12.09 -4.75 26.90
C ILE A 203 10.64 -5.19 26.74
N PHE A 204 9.95 -4.67 25.72
CA PHE A 204 8.52 -4.89 25.51
C PHE A 204 8.22 -6.15 24.70
N GLN A 205 9.23 -6.70 24.02
CA GLN A 205 9.11 -7.90 23.18
C GLN A 205 7.94 -7.80 22.19
N SER A 206 7.74 -6.61 21.63
CA SER A 206 6.65 -6.34 20.70
C SER A 206 6.69 -7.31 19.52
N PRO A 207 5.52 -7.62 18.92
CA PRO A 207 5.45 -8.60 17.84
C PRO A 207 6.17 -8.06 16.61
N VAL A 208 7.11 -8.85 16.11
CA VAL A 208 7.84 -8.59 14.87
C VAL A 208 7.72 -9.85 14.05
N GLU A 209 7.04 -9.76 12.91
CA GLU A 209 6.95 -10.86 11.96
C GLU A 209 8.35 -11.20 11.42
N MET A 210 8.61 -12.46 11.05
CA MET A 210 9.83 -12.84 10.31
C MET A 210 11.15 -12.50 11.05
N LYS A 211 11.19 -12.86 12.34
CA LYS A 211 12.41 -12.85 13.15
C LYS A 211 13.53 -13.70 12.51
N PRO A 212 14.81 -13.37 12.76
CA PRO A 212 15.28 -12.29 13.64
C PRO A 212 15.26 -10.90 12.98
N GLY A 213 15.16 -10.81 11.66
CA GLY A 213 15.35 -9.57 10.92
C GLY A 213 14.12 -8.66 10.84
N GLY A 214 12.91 -9.19 11.03
CA GLY A 214 11.71 -8.38 10.83
C GLY A 214 11.39 -8.10 9.37
N ALA A 215 12.09 -8.77 8.44
CA ALA A 215 12.28 -8.28 7.08
C ALA A 215 12.65 -9.40 6.11
N TYR A 216 12.19 -9.24 4.88
CA TYR A 216 12.55 -10.08 3.75
C TYR A 216 12.38 -9.28 2.45
N ASN A 217 13.06 -9.74 1.41
CA ASN A 217 12.89 -9.26 0.06
C ASN A 217 11.99 -10.24 -0.69
N ALA A 218 11.21 -9.74 -1.66
CA ALA A 218 10.35 -10.57 -2.48
C ALA A 218 10.24 -10.03 -3.89
N GLU A 219 10.16 -10.93 -4.86
CA GLU A 219 9.67 -10.64 -6.21
C GLU A 219 8.18 -10.97 -6.25
N LEU A 220 7.37 -9.97 -6.62
CA LEU A 220 5.92 -10.09 -6.70
C LEU A 220 5.51 -10.03 -8.16
N VAL A 221 5.07 -11.16 -8.71
CA VAL A 221 4.76 -11.27 -10.14
C VAL A 221 3.27 -11.06 -10.38
N LEU A 222 2.93 -10.30 -11.41
CA LEU A 222 1.57 -10.06 -11.88
C LEU A 222 1.44 -10.43 -13.36
N GLN A 223 0.34 -11.08 -13.71
CA GLN A 223 -0.05 -11.28 -15.10
C GLN A 223 -0.77 -10.03 -15.61
N LEU A 224 -0.40 -9.54 -16.79
CA LEU A 224 -1.09 -8.43 -17.45
C LEU A 224 -2.17 -8.92 -18.42
N THR A 225 -3.20 -8.09 -18.65
CA THR A 225 -4.13 -8.31 -19.76
C THR A 225 -3.43 -8.17 -21.11
N PRO A 226 -3.92 -8.81 -22.18
CA PRO A 226 -3.40 -8.61 -23.53
C PRO A 226 -3.30 -7.13 -23.93
N GLU A 227 -4.30 -6.32 -23.57
CA GLU A 227 -4.34 -4.89 -23.88
C GLU A 227 -3.18 -4.13 -23.19
N MET A 228 -2.90 -4.43 -21.91
CA MET A 228 -1.78 -3.78 -21.22
C MET A 228 -0.42 -4.23 -21.74
N GLN A 229 -0.30 -5.49 -22.17
CA GLN A 229 0.93 -5.97 -22.82
C GLN A 229 1.20 -5.18 -24.10
N GLU A 230 0.19 -4.94 -24.94
CA GLU A 230 0.33 -4.13 -26.15
C GLU A 230 0.70 -2.67 -25.84
N ILE A 231 0.17 -2.09 -24.77
CA ILE A 231 0.49 -0.73 -24.35
C ILE A 231 1.96 -0.63 -23.92
N LEU A 232 2.43 -1.53 -23.05
CA LEU A 232 3.82 -1.52 -22.56
C LEU A 232 4.85 -1.87 -23.63
N GLN A 233 4.50 -2.72 -24.59
CA GLN A 233 5.39 -2.98 -25.74
C GLN A 233 5.64 -1.72 -26.58
N LYS A 234 4.69 -0.78 -26.61
CA LYS A 234 4.82 0.49 -27.36
C LYS A 234 5.64 1.55 -26.61
N THR A 235 5.73 1.48 -25.29
CA THR A 235 6.50 2.44 -24.48
C THR A 235 8.01 2.19 -24.49
N GLY A 236 8.46 1.08 -25.09
CA GLY A 236 9.84 0.60 -24.95
C GLY A 236 9.98 -0.24 -23.67
N ARG A 237 10.94 -1.18 -23.64
CA ARG A 237 11.07 -2.18 -22.56
C ARG A 237 11.63 -1.65 -21.23
N ASP A 238 11.88 -0.36 -21.12
CA ASP A 238 12.47 0.25 -19.93
C ASP A 238 11.34 0.77 -19.02
N LEU A 239 10.74 -0.12 -18.21
CA LEU A 239 10.08 0.26 -16.96
C LEU A 239 11.11 0.38 -15.84
#